data_AF-A0A8T6W6B1-F1
#
_entry.id   AF-A0A8T6W6B1-F1
#
_cell.length_a   1.000
_cell.length_b   1.000
_cell.length_c   1.000
_cell.angle_alpha   90.00
_cell.angle_beta   90.00
_cell.angle_gamma   90.00
#
_symmetry.space_group_name_H-M   'P 1'
#
loop_
_entity.id
_entity.type
_entity.pdbx_description
1 polymer ?
#
loop_
_entity_poly.entity_id
_entity_poly.type
_entity_poly.pdbx_seq_one_letter_code
_entity_poly.pdbx_strand_id
1 'polypeptide(L)' 'MSSNTSEALEMYIKTVYDLEKNGERARTKEIARKLGVKEPSVTEMLQKLKRKSFVKYKRYHGATLTSKGRRLAKDLTGP' A
#
# COMPACT_ATOMS: atom_id res chain seq x y z
N MET A 1 -17.58 0.22 16.58
CA MET A 1 -16.13 0.24 16.82
C MET A 1 -15.44 -0.24 15.54
N SER A 2 -14.95 0.70 14.73
CA SER A 2 -14.33 0.40 13.44
C SER A 2 -13.04 -0.40 13.68
N SER A 3 -12.92 -1.53 13.02
CA SER A 3 -11.79 -2.44 13.21
C SER A 3 -10.50 -1.75 12.76
N ASN A 4 -9.57 -1.51 13.69
CA ASN A 4 -8.24 -0.87 13.49
C ASN A 4 -7.44 -1.40 12.28
N THR A 5 -7.77 -2.61 11.80
CA THR A 5 -7.16 -3.26 10.65
C THR A 5 -7.59 -2.69 9.29
N SER A 6 -8.82 -2.19 9.15
CA SER A 6 -9.32 -1.65 7.88
C SER A 6 -8.68 -0.29 7.59
N GLU A 7 -8.61 0.59 8.60
CA GLU A 7 -7.96 1.90 8.50
C GLU A 7 -6.47 1.77 8.15
N ALA A 8 -5.76 0.85 8.79
CA ALA A 8 -4.37 0.56 8.45
C ALA A 8 -4.23 0.09 6.99
N LEU A 9 -5.11 -0.79 6.52
CA LEU A 9 -5.10 -1.28 5.15
C LEU A 9 -5.27 -0.13 4.14
N GLU A 10 -6.24 0.75 4.40
CA GLU A 10 -6.54 1.93 3.57
C GLU A 10 -5.37 2.91 3.55
N MET A 11 -4.74 3.20 4.69
CA MET A 11 -3.55 4.05 4.76
C MET A 11 -2.39 3.51 3.91
N TYR A 12 -2.17 2.20 3.91
CA TYR A 12 -1.15 1.58 3.07
C TYR A 12 -1.50 1.67 1.59
N ILE A 13 -2.78 1.48 1.21
CA ILE A 13 -3.22 1.65 -0.17
C ILE A 13 -3.02 3.09 -0.65
N LYS A 14 -3.43 4.08 0.14
CA LYS A 14 -3.19 5.51 -0.15
C LYS A 14 -1.70 5.81 -0.31
N THR A 15 -0.87 5.26 0.59
CA THR A 15 0.57 5.48 0.57
C THR A 15 1.22 4.88 -0.68
N VAL A 16 0.85 3.65 -1.06
CA VAL A 16 1.34 3.05 -2.30
C VAL A 16 0.87 3.83 -3.52
N TYR A 17 -0.38 4.32 -3.52
CA TYR A 17 -0.91 5.16 -4.60
C TYR A 17 -0.11 6.45 -4.80
N ASP A 18 0.25 7.13 -3.71
CA ASP A 18 1.00 8.39 -3.80
C ASP A 18 2.49 8.20 -4.13
N LEU A 19 3.06 7.07 -3.70
CA LEU A 19 4.47 6.73 -3.98
C LEU A 19 4.66 6.10 -5.36
N GLU A 20 3.66 5.41 -5.92
CA GLU A 20 3.76 4.96 -7.30
C GLU A 20 3.60 6.17 -8.24
N LYS A 21 4.68 6.55 -8.91
CA LYS A 21 4.68 7.63 -9.90
C LYS A 21 5.26 7.11 -11.20
N ASN A 22 4.68 7.49 -12.33
CA ASN A 22 5.18 7.15 -13.67
C ASN A 22 5.50 5.66 -13.89
N GLY A 23 4.77 4.75 -13.22
CA GLY A 23 4.98 3.31 -13.31
C GLY A 23 6.04 2.74 -12.35
N GLU A 24 6.69 3.56 -11.54
CA GLU A 24 7.62 3.11 -10.51
C GLU A 24 6.90 2.46 -9.32
N ARG A 25 7.58 1.49 -8.70
CA ARG A 25 7.02 0.76 -7.54
C ARG A 25 7.31 1.52 -6.26
N ALA A 26 6.34 1.61 -5.37
CA ALA A 26 6.52 2.10 -4.02
C ALA A 26 7.46 1.16 -3.24
N ARG A 27 8.65 1.64 -2.86
CA ARG A 27 9.64 0.82 -2.13
C ARG A 27 9.23 0.66 -0.66
N THR A 28 9.52 -0.50 -0.08
CA THR A 28 9.23 -0.80 1.33
C THR A 28 9.77 0.27 2.29
N LYS A 29 11.02 0.71 2.08
CA LYS A 29 11.67 1.77 2.86
C LYS A 29 10.93 3.11 2.80
N GLU A 30 10.40 3.47 1.65
CA GLU A 30 9.68 4.74 1.46
C GLU A 30 8.31 4.71 2.11
N ILE A 31 7.60 3.58 1.97
CA ILE A 31 6.32 3.34 2.66
C ILE A 31 6.53 3.38 4.18
N ALA A 32 7.57 2.72 4.69
CA ALA A 32 7.92 2.69 6.10
C ALA A 32 8.17 4.11 6.64
N ARG A 33 9.02 4.87 5.95
CA ARG A 33 9.34 6.26 6.30
C ARG A 33 8.08 7.13 6.32
N LYS A 34 7.20 7.00 5.33
CA LYS A 34 6.01 7.84 5.19
C LYS A 34 4.92 7.55 6.22
N LEU A 35 4.79 6.28 6.61
CA LEU A 35 3.82 5.85 7.62
C LEU A 35 4.38 5.88 9.06
N GLY A 36 5.67 6.17 9.24
CA GLY A 36 6.32 6.16 10.57
C GLY A 36 6.39 4.76 11.19
N VAL A 37 6.50 3.72 10.38
CA VAL A 37 6.49 2.31 10.81
C VAL A 37 7.78 1.59 10.40
N LYS A 38 8.01 0.40 10.93
CA LYS A 38 9.19 -0.42 10.59
C LYS A 38 8.99 -1.16 9.25
N GLU A 39 10.07 -1.34 8.48
CA GLU A 39 10.04 -2.06 7.20
C GLU A 39 9.48 -3.51 7.25
N PRO A 40 9.71 -4.30 8.33
CA PRO A 40 9.06 -5.61 8.47
C PRO A 40 7.53 -5.50 8.51
N SER A 41 6.98 -4.53 9.25
CA SER A 41 5.52 -4.28 9.31
C SER A 41 4.96 -3.93 7.94
N VAL A 42 5.71 -3.15 7.15
CA VAL A 42 5.34 -2.86 5.75
C VAL A 42 5.33 -4.12 4.92
N THR A 43 6.34 -4.97 5.06
CA THR A 43 6.42 -6.24 4.32
C THR A 43 5.23 -7.13 4.62
N GLU A 44 4.87 -7.29 5.89
CA GLU A 44 3.69 -8.06 6.31
C GLU A 44 2.40 -7.49 5.72
N MET A 45 2.22 -6.17 5.77
CA MET A 45 1.02 -5.51 5.23
C MET A 45 0.96 -5.62 3.70
N LEU A 46 2.07 -5.46 2.99
CA LEU A 46 2.12 -5.63 1.53
C LEU A 46 1.83 -7.07 1.11
N GLN A 47 2.28 -8.06 1.88
CA GLN A 47 1.90 -9.47 1.66
C GLN A 47 0.39 -9.68 1.88
N LYS A 48 -0.19 -9.08 2.93
CA LYS A 48 -1.63 -9.13 3.21
C LYS A 48 -2.45 -8.49 2.09
N LEU A 49 -2.04 -7.31 1.63
CA LEU A 49 -2.67 -6.60 0.51
C LEU A 49 -2.54 -7.39 -0.80
N LYS A 50 -1.40 -8.07 -1.03
CA LYS A 50 -1.21 -8.96 -2.18
C LYS A 50 -2.18 -10.13 -2.15
N ARG A 51 -2.35 -10.79 -0.99
CA ARG A 51 -3.34 -11.88 -0.83
C ARG A 51 -4.78 -11.41 -1.08
N LYS A 52 -5.08 -10.14 -0.81
CA LYS A 52 -6.39 -9.51 -1.09
C LYS A 52 -6.51 -8.92 -2.51
N SER A 53 -5.49 -9.10 -3.35
CA SER A 53 -5.40 -8.61 -4.72
C SER A 53 -5.47 -7.08 -4.86
N PHE A 54 -5.03 -6.33 -3.84
CA PHE A 54 -4.94 -4.86 -3.91
C PHE A 54 -3.59 -4.36 -4.44
N VAL A 55 -2.50 -5.11 -4.22
CA VAL A 55 -1.16 -4.73 -4.69
C VAL A 55 -0.45 -5.88 -5.41
N LYS A 56 0.44 -5.52 -6.34
CA LYS A 56 1.47 -6.40 -6.92
C LYS A 56 2.79 -6.19 -6.17
N TYR A 57 2.95 -6.90 -5.06
CA TYR A 57 4.18 -6.87 -4.26
C TYR A 57 5.22 -7.89 -4.76
N LYS A 58 6.47 -7.43 -4.93
CA LYS A 58 7.66 -8.25 -5.19
C LYS A 58 8.73 -7.91 -4.15
N ARG A 59 9.25 -8.94 -3.46
CA ARG A 59 10.30 -8.79 -2.44
C ARG A 59 11.48 -8.02 -3.03
N TYR A 60 12.08 -7.12 -2.25
CA TYR A 60 13.17 -6.21 -2.64
C TYR A 60 12.84 -5.15 -3.72
N HIS A 61 11.72 -5.30 -4.43
CA HIS A 61 11.33 -4.36 -5.49
C HIS A 61 10.17 -3.44 -5.10
N GLY A 62 9.45 -3.72 -4.01
CA GLY A 62 8.32 -2.92 -3.56
C GLY A 62 6.98 -3.34 -4.17
N ALA A 63 6.02 -2.43 -4.19
CA ALA A 63 4.64 -2.70 -4.57
C ALA A 63 4.08 -1.65 -5.53
N THR A 64 3.19 -2.08 -6.42
CA THR A 64 2.29 -1.21 -7.19
C THR A 64 0.85 -1.64 -6.95
N LEU A 65 -0.11 -0.76 -7.19
CA LEU A 65 -1.52 -1.12 -7.10
C LEU A 65 -1.94 -2.01 -8.26
N THR A 66 -2.82 -2.97 -7.97
CA THR A 66 -3.63 -3.63 -9.00
C THR A 66 -4.73 -2.68 -9.46
N SER A 67 -5.46 -3.02 -10.53
CA SER A 67 -6.64 -2.26 -10.94
C SER A 67 -7.66 -2.11 -9.80
N LYS A 68 -7.86 -3.18 -9.01
CA LYS A 68 -8.71 -3.19 -7.82
C LYS A 68 -8.21 -2.23 -6.73
N GLY A 69 -6.91 -2.29 -6.42
CA GLY A 69 -6.30 -1.38 -5.43
C GLY A 69 -6.33 0.07 -5.88
N ARG A 70 -6.12 0.34 -7.16
CA ARG A 70 -6.17 1.70 -7.73
C ARG A 70 -7.57 2.29 -7.65
N ARG A 71 -8.61 1.51 -7.92
CA ARG A 71 -10.00 1.98 -7.78
C ARG A 71 -10.29 2.37 -6.33
N LEU A 72 -9.97 1.49 -5.38
CA LEU A 72 -10.14 1.80 -3.96
C LEU A 72 -9.30 3.02 -3.53
N ALA A 73 -8.05 3.13 -3.99
CA ALA A 73 -7.21 4.28 -3.67
C ALA A 73 -7.87 5.59 -4.12
N LYS A 74 -8.41 5.65 -5.35
CA LYS A 74 -9.13 6.82 -5.87
C LYS A 74 -10.36 7.16 -5.05
N ASP A 75 -11.17 6.15 -4.69
CA ASP A 75 -12.35 6.33 -3.84
C ASP A 75 -11.97 6.91 -2.47
N LEU A 76 -10.79 6.55 -1.96
CA LEU A 76 -10.28 6.96 -0.66
C LEU A 76 -9.56 8.32 -0.64
N THR A 77 -8.94 8.74 -1.75
CA THR A 77 -8.21 10.03 -1.83
C THR A 77 -9.08 11.18 -2.32
N GLY A 78 -10.18 10.92 -3.03
CA GLY A 78 -11.00 11.97 -3.64
C GLY A 78 -10.21 12.85 -4.63
N PRO A 79 -10.89 13.63 -5.49
CA PRO A 79 -10.28 14.74 -6.22
C PRO A 79 -9.92 15.91 -5.30
#